data_AF-A0AAN7BZH0-F1
#
_entry.id   AF-A0AAN7BZH0-F1
#
_cell.length_a   1.000
_cell.length_b   1.000
_cell.length_c   1.000
_cell.angle_alpha   90.00
_cell.angle_beta   90.00
_cell.angle_gamma   90.00
#
_symmetry.space_group_name_H-M   'P 1'
#
loop_
_entity.id
_entity.type
_entity.pdbx_description
1 polymer ?
#
loop_
_entity_poly.entity_id
_entity_poly.type
_entity_poly.pdbx_seq_one_letter_code
_entity_poly.pdbx_strand_id
1 'polypeptide(L)'
;MGGLNLEVFKFGMYVMFPIGIMYYFGTNLDERFRVPDFWPKAENANKIPLEREEIQAELERLRARRLILRERRLAREAAEEGRRGNDQE
;
A
#
# COMPACT_ATOMS: atom_id res chain seq x y z
N MET A 1 -28.61 9.82 -55.19
CA MET A 1 -28.42 11.07 -54.42
C MET A 1 -28.78 10.82 -52.97
N GLY A 2 -27.81 10.41 -52.15
CA GLY A 2 -28.00 10.18 -50.70
C GLY A 2 -26.85 10.69 -49.83
N GLY A 3 -25.86 11.38 -50.41
CA GLY A 3 -24.61 11.76 -49.73
C GLY A 3 -24.81 12.78 -48.60
N LEU A 4 -25.55 13.86 -48.87
CA LEU A 4 -25.81 14.92 -47.89
C LEU A 4 -26.51 14.42 -46.62
N ASN A 5 -27.48 13.51 -46.74
CA ASN A 5 -28.21 12.98 -45.58
C ASN A 5 -27.33 12.05 -44.71
N LEU A 6 -26.42 11.29 -45.33
CA LEU A 6 -25.46 10.45 -44.61
C LEU A 6 -24.41 11.29 -43.88
N GLU A 7 -23.97 12.40 -44.46
CA GLU A 7 -23.01 13.31 -43.84
C GLU A 7 -23.59 14.02 -42.62
N VAL A 8 -24.85 14.45 -42.70
CA VAL A 8 -25.57 15.04 -41.56
C VAL A 8 -25.79 14.02 -40.45
N PHE A 9 -26.14 12.77 -40.78
CA PHE A 9 -26.25 11.70 -39.79
C PHE A 9 -24.90 11.40 -39.11
N LYS A 10 -23.82 11.30 -39.89
CA LYS A 10 -22.46 11.09 -39.36
C LYS A 10 -22.02 12.22 -38.44
N PHE A 11 -22.28 13.46 -38.84
CA PHE A 11 -22.00 14.65 -38.03
C PHE A 11 -22.82 14.63 -36.73
N GLY A 12 -24.12 14.35 -36.81
CA GLY A 12 -24.99 14.20 -35.64
C GLY A 12 -24.49 13.13 -34.68
N MET A 13 -24.07 11.96 -35.19
CA MET A 13 -23.48 10.88 -34.39
C MET A 13 -22.19 11.35 -33.68
N TYR A 14 -21.29 12.05 -34.38
CA TYR A 14 -20.05 12.54 -33.80
C TYR A 14 -20.23 13.64 -32.77
N VAL A 15 -21.33 14.40 -32.82
CA VAL A 15 -21.66 15.41 -31.81
C VAL A 15 -22.39 14.76 -30.63
N MET A 16 -23.36 13.89 -30.89
CA MET A 16 -24.18 13.24 -29.86
C MET A 16 -23.40 12.22 -29.04
N PHE A 17 -22.44 11.52 -29.63
CA PHE A 17 -21.63 10.52 -28.94
C PHE A 17 -20.81 11.11 -27.77
N PRO A 18 -19.96 12.13 -27.95
CA PRO A 18 -19.20 12.72 -26.84
C PRO A 18 -20.11 13.42 -25.83
N ILE A 19 -21.18 14.09 -26.26
CA ILE A 19 -22.14 14.75 -25.36
C ILE A 19 -22.87 13.72 -24.49
N GLY A 20 -23.30 12.60 -25.07
CA GLY A 20 -23.98 11.53 -24.35
C GLY A 20 -23.06 10.84 -23.34
N ILE A 21 -21.81 10.54 -23.72
CA ILE A 21 -20.80 10.00 -22.82
C ILE A 21 -20.53 10.96 -21.67
N MET A 22 -20.39 12.25 -21.96
CA MET A 22 -20.17 13.28 -20.93
C MET A 22 -21.38 13.47 -20.02
N TYR A 23 -22.61 13.36 -20.54
CA TYR A 23 -23.82 13.44 -19.71
C TYR A 23 -23.93 12.23 -18.77
N TYR A 24 -23.64 11.03 -19.27
CA TYR A 24 -23.75 9.79 -18.49
C TYR A 24 -22.63 9.62 -17.45
N PHE A 25 -21.38 9.90 -17.84
CA PHE A 25 -20.23 9.76 -16.95
C PHE A 25 -19.83 11.05 -16.25
N GLY A 26 -19.91 12.20 -16.92
CA GLY A 26 -19.32 13.46 -16.45
C GLY A 26 -19.94 14.09 -15.21
N THR A 27 -21.17 13.72 -14.83
CA THR A 27 -21.83 14.23 -13.62
C THR A 27 -21.58 13.39 -12.38
N ASN A 28 -21.14 12.14 -12.54
CA ASN A 28 -20.95 11.20 -11.44
C ASN A 28 -19.72 10.30 -11.67
N LEU A 29 -18.56 10.92 -11.91
CA LEU A 29 -17.29 10.20 -11.99
C LEU A 29 -16.88 9.66 -10.63
N ASP A 30 -17.05 10.45 -9.57
CA ASP A 30 -16.54 10.13 -8.24
C ASP A 30 -17.21 8.86 -7.67
N GLU A 31 -18.54 8.76 -7.67
CA GLU A 31 -19.22 7.56 -7.15
C GLU A 31 -19.00 6.33 -8.04
N ARG A 32 -19.00 6.51 -9.37
CA ARG A 32 -18.89 5.39 -10.33
C ARG A 32 -17.49 4.78 -10.39
N PHE A 33 -16.45 5.58 -10.18
CA PHE A 33 -15.05 5.13 -10.25
C PHE A 33 -14.36 5.08 -8.88
N ARG A 34 -15.06 5.35 -7.77
CA ARG A 34 -14.50 5.17 -6.44
C ARG A 34 -14.24 3.69 -6.18
N VAL A 35 -12.98 3.37 -5.94
CA VAL A 35 -12.58 2.06 -5.46
C VAL A 35 -12.85 2.00 -3.95
N PRO A 36 -13.76 1.13 -3.47
CA PRO A 36 -13.98 0.97 -2.03
C PRO A 36 -12.70 0.45 -1.37
N ASP A 37 -12.38 0.96 -0.18
CA ASP A 37 -11.20 0.57 0.59
C ASP A 37 -9.85 0.73 -0.16
N PHE A 38 -9.76 1.70 -1.10
CA PHE A 38 -8.51 1.97 -1.84
C PHE A 38 -7.32 2.28 -0.91
N TRP A 39 -7.57 3.06 0.15
CA TRP A 39 -6.56 3.37 1.15
C TRP A 39 -6.61 2.37 2.31
N PRO A 40 -5.45 1.94 2.84
CA PRO A 40 -5.40 1.14 4.04
C PRO A 40 -6.19 1.83 5.16
N LYS A 41 -7.14 1.11 5.77
CA LYS A 41 -7.90 1.61 6.91
C LYS A 41 -6.94 2.08 8.00
N ALA A 42 -7.27 3.17 8.69
CA ALA A 42 -6.44 3.72 9.77
C ALA A 42 -6.16 2.69 10.88
N GLU A 43 -7.03 1.68 11.03
CA GLU A 43 -6.84 0.53 11.92
C GLU A 43 -5.62 -0.34 11.57
N ASN A 44 -5.29 -0.43 10.27
CA ASN A 44 -4.13 -1.17 9.76
C ASN A 44 -2.86 -0.32 9.78
N ALA A 45 -2.94 0.97 10.10
CA ALA A 45 -1.77 1.81 10.25
C ALA A 45 -1.05 1.47 11.57
N ASN A 46 0.27 1.55 11.56
CA ASN A 46 1.05 1.40 12.78
C ASN A 46 0.65 2.52 13.76
N LYS A 47 0.14 2.12 14.93
CA LYS A 47 -0.18 3.06 16.01
C LYS A 47 1.12 3.46 16.68
N ILE A 48 1.50 4.72 16.50
CA ILE A 48 2.67 5.29 17.18
C ILE A 48 2.23 5.72 18.58
N PRO A 49 2.96 5.34 19.64
CA PRO A 49 2.72 5.86 20.98
C PRO A 49 2.78 7.38 20.99
N LEU A 50 1.73 8.03 21.49
CA LEU A 50 1.65 9.50 21.56
C LEU A 50 1.98 10.02 22.96
N GLU A 51 1.67 9.23 23.99
CA GLU A 51 1.87 9.61 25.38
C GLU A 51 3.29 9.29 25.86
N ARG A 52 3.84 10.15 26.72
CA ARG A 52 5.23 10.03 27.22
C ARG A 52 5.47 8.70 27.94
N GLU A 53 4.51 8.22 28.71
CA GLU A 53 4.60 6.95 29.45
C GLU A 53 4.61 5.75 28.50
N GLU A 54 3.75 5.78 27.47
CA GLU A 54 3.66 4.73 26.44
C GLU A 54 4.94 4.66 25.61
N ILE A 55 5.52 5.82 25.26
CA ILE A 55 6.80 5.93 24.56
C ILE A 55 7.92 5.28 25.38
N GLN A 56 7.98 5.56 26.70
CA GLN A 56 9.01 5.01 27.57
C GLN A 56 8.89 3.48 27.69
N ALA A 57 7.67 2.96 27.83
CA ALA A 57 7.41 1.52 27.91
C ALA A 57 7.81 0.79 26.60
N GLU A 58 7.44 1.34 25.44
CA GLU A 58 7.83 0.74 24.15
C GLU A 58 9.34 0.85 23.91
N LEU A 59 9.99 1.93 24.37
CA LEU A 59 11.44 2.07 24.30
C LEU A 59 12.17 1.01 25.15
N GLU A 60 11.67 0.72 26.35
CA GLU A 60 12.20 -0.33 27.22
C GLU A 60 12.02 -1.71 26.59
N ARG A 61 10.85 -1.99 26.02
CA ARG A 61 10.59 -3.22 25.25
C ARG A 61 11.57 -3.38 24.09
N LEU A 62 11.83 -2.31 23.33
CA LEU A 62 12.76 -2.33 22.20
C LEU A 62 14.21 -2.57 22.68
N ARG A 63 14.62 -1.98 23.80
CA ARG A 63 15.94 -2.21 24.40
C ARG A 63 16.11 -3.66 24.85
N ALA A 64 15.12 -4.22 25.54
CA ALA A 64 15.13 -5.62 25.97
C ALA A 64 15.21 -6.58 24.78
N ARG A 65 14.40 -6.34 23.73
CA ARG A 65 14.45 -7.11 22.48
C ARG A 65 15.82 -7.06 21.83
N ARG A 66 16.46 -5.89 21.81
CA ARG A 66 17.81 -5.71 21.25
C ARG A 66 18.86 -6.51 22.01
N LEU A 67 18.79 -6.52 23.34
CA LEU A 67 19.74 -7.27 24.19
C LEU A 67 19.62 -8.79 23.94
N ILE A 68 18.39 -9.33 23.93
CA ILE A 68 18.13 -10.75 23.65
C ILE A 68 18.65 -11.15 22.27
N LEU A 69 18.43 -10.32 21.24
CA LEU A 69 18.91 -10.60 19.89
C LEU A 69 20.44 -10.57 19.82
N ARG A 70 21.09 -9.69 20.59
CA ARG A 70 22.55 -9.63 20.68
C ARG A 70 23.12 -10.89 21.36
N GLU A 71 22.56 -11.31 22.48
CA GLU A 71 22.97 -12.52 23.18
C GLU A 71 22.81 -13.76 22.31
N ARG A 72 21.67 -13.88 21.60
CA ARG A 72 21.46 -14.98 20.64
C ARG A 72 22.48 -14.99 19.51
N ARG A 73 22.91 -13.82 19.05
CA ARG A 73 23.95 -13.72 18.02
C ARG A 73 25.30 -14.21 18.56
N LEU A 74 25.72 -13.70 19.70
CA LEU A 74 26.99 -14.08 20.34
C LEU A 74 27.03 -15.58 20.68
N ALA A 75 25.93 -16.14 21.17
CA ALA A 75 25.83 -17.58 21.46
C ALA A 75 25.95 -18.44 20.19
N ARG A 76 25.41 -17.99 19.05
CA ARG A 76 25.57 -18.68 17.76
C ARG A 76 27.00 -18.60 17.27
N GLU A 77 27.61 -17.41 17.32
CA GLU A 77 29.01 -17.19 16.93
C GLU A 77 29.95 -18.09 17.77
N ALA A 78 29.78 -18.13 19.09
CA ALA A 78 30.56 -19.00 19.97
C ALA A 78 30.36 -20.51 19.69
N ALA A 79 29.13 -20.94 19.38
CA ALA A 79 28.84 -22.33 19.02
C ALA A 79 29.43 -22.72 17.65
N GLU A 80 29.47 -21.79 16.71
CA GLU A 80 30.10 -21.98 15.39
C GLU A 80 31.63 -22.01 15.49
N GLU A 81 32.24 -21.16 16.31
CA GLU A 81 33.68 -21.17 16.60
C GLU A 81 34.12 -22.46 17.30
N GLY A 82 33.36 -22.93 18.29
CA GLY A 82 33.63 -24.22 18.97
C GLY A 82 33.55 -25.43 18.03
N ARG A 83 32.62 -25.43 17.06
CA ARG A 83 32.56 -26.47 16.03
C ARG A 83 33.76 -26.42 15.10
N ARG A 84 34.15 -25.24 14.62
CA ARG A 84 35.32 -25.08 13.72
C ARG A 84 36.64 -25.49 14.37
N GLY A 85 36.79 -25.31 15.69
CA GLY A 85 37.97 -25.77 16.43
C GLY A 85 38.03 -27.29 16.58
N ASN A 86 36.89 -27.94 16.80
CA ASN A 86 36.80 -29.39 17.01
C ASN A 86 36.91 -30.21 15.71
N ASP A 87 36.72 -29.57 14.55
CA ASP A 87 36.91 -30.18 13.22
C ASP A 87 38.38 -30.09 12.72
N GLN A 88 39.26 -29.37 13.43
CA GLN A 88 40.68 -29.17 13.07
C GLN A 88 41.67 -30.00 13.92
N GLU A 89 41.19 -30.75 14.91
CA GLU A 89 41.96 -31.66 15.79
C GLU A 89 41.69 -33.13 15.42
#